data_AF-A0AAN9THM9-F1
#
_entry.id   AF-A0AAN9THM9-F1
#
_cell.length_a   1.000
_cell.length_b   1.000
_cell.length_c   1.000
_cell.angle_alpha   90.00
_cell.angle_beta   90.00
_cell.angle_gamma   90.00
#
_symmetry.space_group_name_H-M   'P 1'
#
loop_
_entity.id
_entity.type
_entity.pdbx_description
1 polymer ?
#
loop_
_entity_poly.entity_id
_entity_poly.type
_entity_poly.pdbx_seq_one_letter_code
_entity_poly.pdbx_strand_id
1 'polypeptide(L)'
;MTRKTPPSYSDGVYMMVGDDRPSPRTLSTRFMKGQDGLSSVKNRTALLAFFGQVVSSEIVMGSEKGCPIEVHDIKIEKCDPMYDSECKGGKSIPFHRAGYDIRTGQSPNNPRQQINRVTSWIDGSFIYSTSEAWVNTMRSFVNGTLKTDKTGKLPIKNTMRVPLFNNPVPHVLRTLSPERLFLLGDPRSNQNPALLAFSILWYRWHNIVAAAVQQEHTDWPDEEVFQRTRRIVVATLQNIIAYEYVPAFLGQNLTEYRGYNVDVHPGISHVFQTAAFRFGHTLIPPGIYRRDGRCNFKKSSPLRLCSHWWDSSVIKILQTIYLDTLCAGGGWQRGVRGI
;
A
#
# COMPACT_ATOMS: atom_id res chain seq x y z
N MET A 1 13.90 -9.08 6.91
CA MET A 1 13.34 -8.28 8.03
C MET A 1 14.22 -8.43 9.25
N THR A 2 14.24 -7.43 10.13
CA THR A 2 15.04 -7.43 11.37
C THR A 2 14.16 -7.62 12.60
N ARG A 3 14.74 -8.14 13.68
CA ARG A 3 14.07 -8.22 15.00
C ARG A 3 14.71 -7.21 15.94
N LYS A 4 13.88 -6.48 16.70
CA LYS A 4 14.34 -5.60 17.78
C LYS A 4 14.29 -6.30 19.15
N THR A 5 13.55 -7.40 19.24
CA THR A 5 13.46 -8.28 20.41
C THR A 5 13.45 -9.73 19.94
N PRO A 6 13.83 -10.71 20.79
CA PRO A 6 13.63 -12.13 20.50
C PRO A 6 12.17 -12.43 20.11
N PRO A 7 11.91 -13.40 19.22
CA PRO A 7 10.55 -13.81 18.90
C PRO A 7 9.87 -14.47 20.10
N SER A 8 8.56 -14.25 20.21
CA SER A 8 7.71 -14.90 21.21
C SER A 8 6.81 -15.91 20.50
N TYR A 9 7.23 -17.17 20.50
CA TYR A 9 6.46 -18.32 20.04
C TYR A 9 6.20 -19.26 21.23
N SER A 10 5.06 -19.95 21.26
CA SER A 10 4.65 -20.78 22.42
C SER A 10 5.56 -22.00 22.60
N ASP A 11 6.08 -22.54 21.50
CA ASP A 11 7.08 -23.61 21.44
C ASP A 11 8.53 -23.08 21.38
N GLY A 12 8.71 -21.75 21.42
CA GLY A 12 10.00 -21.10 21.20
C GLY A 12 10.52 -21.12 19.75
N VAL A 13 9.76 -21.66 18.78
CA VAL A 13 10.23 -21.85 17.40
C VAL A 13 9.30 -21.22 16.38
N TYR A 14 8.04 -21.67 16.29
CA TYR A 14 7.11 -21.21 15.27
C TYR A 14 5.64 -21.23 15.66
N MET A 15 5.22 -21.92 16.72
CA MET A 15 3.81 -21.96 17.13
C MET A 15 3.38 -20.59 17.67
N MET A 16 2.27 -20.06 17.16
CA MET A 16 1.79 -18.74 17.58
C MET A 16 1.38 -18.78 19.05
N VAL A 17 1.78 -17.74 19.79
CA VAL A 17 1.29 -17.52 21.16
C VAL A 17 -0.13 -16.99 21.16
N GLY A 18 -0.82 -17.13 22.29
CA GLY A 18 -2.07 -16.43 22.56
C GLY A 18 -3.31 -17.30 22.64
N ASP A 19 -3.17 -18.63 22.73
CA ASP A 19 -4.30 -19.52 23.03
C ASP A 19 -4.95 -19.20 24.40
N ASP A 20 -4.18 -18.58 25.30
CA ASP A 20 -4.59 -18.07 26.62
C ASP A 20 -5.11 -16.62 26.59
N ARG A 21 -5.10 -15.96 25.42
CA ARG A 21 -5.50 -14.55 25.26
C ARG A 21 -6.91 -14.43 24.70
N PRO A 22 -7.60 -13.29 24.92
CA PRO A 22 -8.88 -13.04 24.25
C PRO A 22 -8.72 -13.08 22.73
N SER A 23 -9.76 -13.55 22.03
CA SER A 23 -9.78 -13.56 20.57
C SER A 23 -9.45 -12.19 19.98
N PRO A 24 -8.65 -12.11 18.89
CA PRO A 24 -8.41 -10.86 18.17
C PRO A 24 -9.70 -10.11 17.80
N ARG A 25 -10.80 -10.83 17.51
CA ARG A 25 -12.10 -10.21 17.23
C ARG A 25 -12.68 -9.52 18.46
N THR A 26 -12.62 -10.16 19.63
CA THR A 26 -13.07 -9.58 20.90
C THR A 26 -12.32 -8.29 21.19
N LEU A 27 -10.98 -8.31 21.05
CA LEU A 27 -10.15 -7.12 21.24
C LEU A 27 -10.50 -6.03 20.23
N SER A 28 -10.72 -6.39 18.96
CA SER A 28 -11.18 -5.46 17.92
C SER A 28 -12.50 -4.80 18.30
N THR A 29 -13.50 -5.56 18.74
CA THR A 29 -14.81 -5.00 19.13
C THR A 29 -14.71 -4.12 20.37
N ARG A 30 -13.83 -4.45 21.33
CA ARG A 30 -13.67 -3.67 22.57
C ARG A 30 -12.87 -2.39 22.39
N PHE A 31 -11.79 -2.43 21.63
CA PHE A 31 -10.87 -1.29 21.48
C PHE A 31 -11.10 -0.47 20.21
N MET A 32 -11.61 -1.11 19.16
CA MET A 32 -11.72 -0.53 17.82
C MET A 32 -13.17 -0.33 17.38
N LYS A 33 -14.14 -0.30 18.29
CA LYS A 33 -15.51 0.11 17.95
C LYS A 33 -15.69 1.56 18.34
N GLY A 34 -16.09 2.40 17.39
CA GLY A 34 -16.31 3.81 17.62
C GLY A 34 -17.35 4.42 16.69
N GLN A 35 -17.46 5.75 16.75
CA GLN A 35 -18.21 6.53 15.79
C GLN A 35 -17.28 6.95 14.66
N ASP A 36 -17.72 6.70 13.43
CA ASP A 36 -17.12 7.31 12.24
C ASP A 36 -17.31 8.83 12.26
N GLY A 37 -16.49 9.57 11.49
CA GLY A 37 -16.69 11.03 11.31
C GLY A 37 -15.83 11.90 12.22
N LEU A 38 -15.09 11.32 13.16
CA LEU A 38 -14.22 12.06 14.07
C LEU A 38 -13.01 12.65 13.31
N SER A 39 -12.86 13.98 13.32
CA SER A 39 -11.74 14.62 12.61
C SER A 39 -10.39 14.37 13.31
N SER A 40 -9.30 14.37 12.54
CA SER A 40 -7.95 14.32 13.08
C SER A 40 -7.68 15.53 13.98
N VAL A 41 -7.28 15.27 15.23
CA VAL A 41 -6.87 16.31 16.19
C VAL A 41 -5.67 17.13 15.73
N LYS A 42 -4.85 16.58 14.82
CA LYS A 42 -3.70 17.26 14.21
C LYS A 42 -4.01 17.79 12.80
N ASN A 43 -5.28 17.85 12.39
CA ASN A 43 -5.71 18.24 11.04
C ASN A 43 -4.99 17.51 9.90
N ARG A 44 -4.54 16.27 10.14
CA ARG A 44 -3.97 15.42 9.09
C ARG A 44 -5.01 15.22 8.00
N THR A 45 -4.60 15.09 6.74
CA THR A 45 -5.52 14.89 5.60
C THR A 45 -5.72 13.41 5.29
N ALA A 46 -6.80 13.07 4.58
CA ALA A 46 -6.96 11.72 4.01
C ALA A 46 -5.82 11.38 3.02
N LEU A 47 -5.28 12.39 2.33
CA LEU A 47 -4.13 12.25 1.45
C LEU A 47 -2.90 11.72 2.20
N LEU A 48 -2.59 12.29 3.37
CA LEU A 48 -1.51 11.80 4.24
C LEU A 48 -1.73 10.32 4.60
N ALA A 49 -2.96 9.96 5.00
CA ALA A 49 -3.27 8.58 5.39
C ALA A 49 -3.05 7.57 4.24
N PHE A 50 -3.49 7.90 3.04
CA PHE A 50 -3.31 7.04 1.87
C PHE A 50 -1.89 7.08 1.29
N PHE A 51 -1.17 8.21 1.40
CA PHE A 51 0.25 8.24 1.06
C PHE A 51 1.06 7.35 2.00
N GLY A 52 0.63 7.20 3.26
CA GLY A 52 1.18 6.18 4.16
C GLY A 52 1.07 4.75 3.60
N GLN A 53 0.05 4.44 2.80
CA GLN A 53 0.00 3.15 2.10
C GLN A 53 1.04 3.05 0.98
N VAL A 54 1.35 4.15 0.27
CA VAL A 54 2.45 4.21 -0.70
C VAL A 54 3.77 3.92 0.00
N VAL A 55 4.06 4.60 1.11
CA VAL A 55 5.28 4.38 1.91
C VAL A 55 5.35 2.94 2.42
N SER A 56 4.23 2.37 2.88
CA SER A 56 4.21 0.97 3.30
C SER A 56 4.50 0.04 2.14
N SER A 57 3.92 0.31 0.98
CA SER A 57 4.07 -0.56 -0.18
C SER A 57 5.50 -0.55 -0.70
N GLU A 58 6.16 0.61 -0.64
CA GLU A 58 7.55 0.81 -1.03
C GLU A 58 8.52 -0.04 -0.20
N ILE A 59 8.37 -0.08 1.13
CA ILE A 59 9.40 -0.66 2.01
C ILE A 59 9.04 -2.02 2.60
N VAL A 60 7.77 -2.44 2.58
CA VAL A 60 7.35 -3.67 3.26
C VAL A 60 6.16 -4.42 2.64
N MET A 61 6.32 -5.73 2.49
CA MET A 61 5.31 -6.70 2.10
C MET A 61 5.62 -8.06 2.76
N GLY A 62 5.33 -8.18 4.06
CA GLY A 62 5.57 -9.41 4.83
C GLY A 62 4.33 -10.00 5.49
N SER A 63 3.15 -9.74 4.92
CA SER A 63 1.87 -10.31 5.39
C SER A 63 1.28 -11.35 4.43
N GLU A 64 1.93 -11.59 3.30
CA GLU A 64 1.45 -12.52 2.28
C GLU A 64 1.61 -13.97 2.73
N LYS A 65 0.60 -14.79 2.42
CA LYS A 65 0.55 -16.20 2.82
C LYS A 65 1.80 -16.98 2.37
N GLY A 66 2.28 -17.85 3.26
CA GLY A 66 3.40 -18.74 3.01
C GLY A 66 3.01 -20.07 2.37
N CYS A 67 4.03 -20.89 2.11
CA CYS A 67 3.91 -22.30 1.77
C CYS A 67 4.74 -23.11 2.79
N PRO A 68 4.22 -24.22 3.37
CA PRO A 68 2.84 -24.72 3.22
C PRO A 68 1.79 -23.73 3.74
N ILE A 69 0.54 -23.91 3.34
CA ILE A 69 -0.55 -23.05 3.81
C ILE A 69 -0.83 -23.41 5.27
N GLU A 70 -0.52 -22.48 6.16
CA GLU A 70 -0.86 -22.58 7.58
C GLU A 70 -2.03 -21.64 7.87
N VAL A 71 -3.13 -22.20 8.37
CA VAL A 71 -4.34 -21.46 8.75
C VAL A 71 -4.44 -21.45 10.26
N HIS A 72 -4.76 -20.29 10.81
CA HIS A 72 -5.10 -20.14 12.21
C HIS A 72 -6.42 -19.39 12.30
N ASP A 73 -7.42 -20.01 12.91
CA ASP A 73 -8.77 -19.45 12.94
C ASP A 73 -8.90 -18.39 14.01
N ILE A 74 -9.35 -17.19 13.61
CA ILE A 74 -9.80 -16.18 14.56
C ILE A 74 -11.20 -16.59 15.01
N LYS A 75 -11.32 -17.08 16.25
CA LYS A 75 -12.59 -17.49 16.83
C LYS A 75 -13.52 -16.28 17.01
N ILE A 76 -14.78 -16.44 16.61
CA ILE A 76 -15.82 -15.42 16.74
C ILE A 76 -16.67 -15.74 17.97
N GLU A 77 -16.87 -14.74 18.83
CA GLU A 77 -17.77 -14.88 19.98
C GLU A 77 -19.21 -15.10 19.52
N LYS A 78 -19.95 -15.90 20.29
CA LYS A 78 -21.38 -16.08 20.07
C LYS A 78 -22.07 -14.72 20.11
N CYS A 79 -23.02 -14.51 19.19
CA CYS A 79 -23.74 -13.24 19.06
C CYS A 79 -22.88 -12.05 18.58
N ASP A 80 -21.72 -12.27 17.94
CA ASP A 80 -21.00 -11.17 17.27
C ASP A 80 -21.93 -10.48 16.26
N PRO A 81 -22.13 -9.16 16.33
CA PRO A 81 -23.16 -8.47 15.56
C PRO A 81 -22.93 -8.50 14.04
N MET A 82 -21.69 -8.72 13.59
CA MET A 82 -21.33 -8.76 12.17
C MET A 82 -21.24 -10.19 11.65
N TYR A 83 -20.55 -11.06 12.39
CA TYR A 83 -20.20 -12.39 11.91
C TYR A 83 -21.13 -13.49 12.46
N ASP A 84 -21.76 -13.28 13.62
CA ASP A 84 -22.68 -14.22 14.28
C ASP A 84 -23.98 -13.57 14.78
N SER A 85 -24.65 -12.79 13.92
CA SER A 85 -25.89 -12.08 14.28
C SER A 85 -27.04 -13.00 14.72
N GLU A 86 -27.02 -14.27 14.30
CA GLU A 86 -27.99 -15.30 14.67
C GLU A 86 -27.66 -16.02 15.99
N CYS A 87 -26.58 -15.61 16.68
CA CYS A 87 -26.15 -16.20 17.95
C CYS A 87 -25.94 -17.72 17.91
N LYS A 88 -25.50 -18.30 16.78
CA LYS A 88 -25.33 -19.75 16.65
C LYS A 88 -24.05 -20.24 17.34
N GLY A 89 -23.04 -19.39 17.46
CA GLY A 89 -21.71 -19.77 17.91
C GLY A 89 -20.95 -20.63 16.89
N GLY A 90 -19.71 -21.01 17.22
CA GLY A 90 -18.89 -21.89 16.39
C GLY A 90 -18.35 -21.27 15.09
N LYS A 91 -18.52 -19.96 14.89
CA LYS A 91 -18.00 -19.26 13.71
C LYS A 91 -16.53 -18.87 13.87
N SER A 92 -15.80 -18.82 12.76
CA SER A 92 -14.41 -18.37 12.70
C SER A 92 -14.13 -17.55 11.44
N ILE A 93 -13.11 -16.69 11.50
CA ILE A 93 -12.52 -16.06 10.32
C ILE A 93 -11.20 -16.77 10.04
N PRO A 94 -11.01 -17.34 8.83
CA PRO A 94 -9.75 -17.98 8.48
C PRO A 94 -8.65 -16.91 8.35
N PHE A 95 -7.53 -17.10 9.05
CA PHE A 95 -6.36 -16.25 8.94
C PHE A 95 -5.15 -17.07 8.50
N HIS A 96 -4.57 -16.71 7.35
CA HIS A 96 -3.38 -17.37 6.83
C HIS A 96 -2.12 -16.77 7.45
N ARG A 97 -1.20 -17.64 7.88
CA ARG A 97 0.10 -17.20 8.37
C ARG A 97 0.97 -16.68 7.22
N ALA A 98 1.70 -15.61 7.49
CA ALA A 98 2.62 -15.02 6.53
C ALA A 98 3.79 -15.96 6.20
N GLY A 99 4.31 -15.84 4.98
CA GLY A 99 5.51 -16.54 4.53
C GLY A 99 6.74 -16.19 5.35
N TYR A 100 7.67 -17.14 5.41
CA TYR A 100 8.87 -17.07 6.24
C TYR A 100 10.09 -17.63 5.50
N ASP A 101 11.28 -17.33 6.00
CA ASP A 101 12.54 -17.88 5.46
C ASP A 101 12.60 -19.36 5.81
N ILE A 102 12.60 -20.21 4.78
CA ILE A 102 12.58 -21.67 4.90
C ILE A 102 13.78 -22.23 5.68
N ARG A 103 14.86 -21.46 5.81
CA ARG A 103 16.05 -21.81 6.61
C ARG A 103 15.85 -21.55 8.11
N THR A 104 14.71 -21.00 8.52
CA THR A 104 14.37 -20.65 9.92
C THR A 104 13.13 -21.40 10.39
N GLY A 105 12.85 -21.38 11.69
CA GLY A 105 11.65 -21.96 12.28
C GLY A 105 11.69 -23.47 12.42
N GLN A 106 12.88 -24.06 12.54
CA GLN A 106 13.09 -25.50 12.73
C GLN A 106 13.73 -25.84 14.08
N SER A 107 14.28 -24.85 14.79
CA SER A 107 14.90 -25.05 16.11
C SER A 107 14.80 -23.79 16.98
N PRO A 108 14.87 -23.92 18.32
CA PRO A 108 14.81 -22.77 19.25
C PRO A 108 15.92 -21.74 19.04
N ASN A 109 17.09 -22.17 18.53
CA ASN A 109 18.22 -21.28 18.24
C ASN A 109 18.06 -20.52 16.91
N ASN A 110 17.14 -20.96 16.04
CA ASN A 110 16.82 -20.28 14.79
C ASN A 110 15.30 -20.26 14.55
N PRO A 111 14.55 -19.51 15.39
CA PRO A 111 13.10 -19.43 15.33
C PRO A 111 12.62 -18.76 14.04
N ARG A 112 11.33 -18.94 13.73
CA ARG A 112 10.74 -18.53 12.46
C ARG A 112 10.90 -17.04 12.18
N GLN A 113 11.32 -16.70 10.96
CA GLN A 113 11.51 -15.33 10.50
C GLN A 113 10.66 -15.03 9.26
N GLN A 114 9.65 -14.17 9.39
CA GLN A 114 8.87 -13.72 8.23
C GLN A 114 9.75 -12.96 7.23
N ILE A 115 9.42 -13.07 5.95
CA ILE A 115 10.16 -12.43 4.86
C ILE A 115 9.50 -11.11 4.42
N ASN A 116 10.32 -10.17 3.96
CA ASN A 116 9.82 -9.02 3.21
C ASN A 116 9.86 -9.39 1.72
N ARG A 117 8.74 -9.32 1.02
CA ARG A 117 8.66 -9.61 -0.42
C ARG A 117 8.98 -8.40 -1.30
N VAL A 118 9.26 -7.25 -0.71
CA VAL A 118 9.80 -6.08 -1.41
C VAL A 118 11.16 -5.67 -0.84
N THR A 119 11.84 -4.76 -1.51
CA THR A 119 13.08 -4.17 -1.01
C THR A 119 12.77 -3.38 0.27
N SER A 120 13.76 -3.26 1.16
CA SER A 120 13.61 -2.38 2.35
C SER A 120 14.04 -0.95 2.08
N TRP A 121 14.46 -0.67 0.84
CA TRP A 121 14.91 0.62 0.38
C TRP A 121 13.71 1.46 -0.07
N ILE A 122 13.89 2.78 -0.10
CA ILE A 122 13.01 3.68 -0.83
C ILE A 122 13.64 3.86 -2.21
N ASP A 123 13.48 2.89 -3.10
CA ASP A 123 14.12 2.77 -4.41
C ASP A 123 13.14 2.89 -5.60
N GLY A 124 11.89 3.26 -5.31
CA GLY A 124 10.79 3.33 -6.25
C GLY A 124 10.26 1.96 -6.68
N SER A 125 10.53 0.88 -5.94
CA SER A 125 10.00 -0.44 -6.25
C SER A 125 8.46 -0.48 -6.29
N PHE A 126 7.78 0.41 -5.58
CA PHE A 126 6.33 0.60 -5.71
C PHE A 126 5.91 1.01 -7.13
N ILE A 127 6.74 1.81 -7.81
CA ILE A 127 6.49 2.36 -9.15
C ILE A 127 7.01 1.38 -10.21
N TYR A 128 8.22 0.86 -10.02
CA TYR A 128 8.97 0.11 -11.02
C TYR A 128 8.97 -1.40 -10.81
N SER A 129 8.31 -1.92 -9.77
CA SER A 129 8.40 -3.31 -9.33
C SER A 129 9.78 -3.68 -8.78
N THR A 130 9.83 -4.83 -8.10
CA THR A 130 11.07 -5.49 -7.65
C THR A 130 11.58 -6.52 -8.66
N SER A 131 10.92 -6.64 -9.81
CA SER A 131 11.25 -7.60 -10.87
C SER A 131 11.50 -6.85 -12.17
N GLU A 132 12.69 -7.06 -12.75
CA GLU A 132 13.07 -6.43 -14.02
C GLU A 132 12.19 -6.94 -15.17
N ALA A 133 11.81 -8.22 -15.16
CA ALA A 133 10.85 -8.75 -16.13
C ALA A 133 9.51 -8.02 -16.04
N TRP A 134 9.04 -7.71 -14.83
CA TRP A 134 7.82 -6.94 -14.61
C TRP A 134 7.98 -5.51 -15.11
N VAL A 135 9.04 -4.77 -14.75
CA VAL A 135 9.21 -3.39 -15.25
C VAL A 135 9.26 -3.33 -16.77
N ASN A 136 9.90 -4.31 -17.42
CA ASN A 136 9.97 -4.43 -18.87
C ASN A 136 8.59 -4.65 -19.51
N THR A 137 7.65 -5.30 -18.80
CA THR A 137 6.26 -5.36 -19.27
C THR A 137 5.60 -3.98 -19.35
N MET A 138 5.99 -3.07 -18.45
CA MET A 138 5.44 -1.73 -18.31
C MET A 138 6.12 -0.71 -19.23
N ARG A 139 7.38 -0.91 -19.60
CA ARG A 139 8.14 0.00 -20.47
C ARG A 139 7.63 -0.01 -21.90
N SER A 140 7.63 1.15 -22.55
CA SER A 140 7.36 1.29 -23.98
C SER A 140 8.59 0.98 -24.84
N PHE A 141 9.79 1.11 -24.24
CA PHE A 141 11.08 1.08 -24.93
C PHE A 141 11.21 2.18 -26.00
N VAL A 142 10.48 3.28 -25.83
CA VAL A 142 10.56 4.48 -26.65
C VAL A 142 10.64 5.71 -25.73
N ASN A 143 11.66 6.54 -25.94
CA ASN A 143 11.91 7.81 -25.24
C ASN A 143 11.94 7.68 -23.70
N GLY A 144 12.34 6.51 -23.19
CA GLY A 144 12.43 6.20 -21.77
C GLY A 144 11.09 6.20 -21.05
N THR A 145 9.97 5.94 -21.75
CA THR A 145 8.61 6.04 -21.18
C THR A 145 8.01 4.69 -20.75
N LEU A 146 6.98 4.77 -19.92
CA LEU A 146 6.09 3.67 -19.58
C LEU A 146 4.85 3.67 -20.48
N LYS A 147 4.34 2.47 -20.81
CA LYS A 147 3.21 2.23 -21.72
C LYS A 147 1.90 2.82 -21.21
N THR A 148 1.27 3.66 -22.01
CA THR A 148 -0.06 4.20 -21.71
C THR A 148 -1.14 3.54 -22.57
N ASP A 149 -2.39 3.72 -22.16
CA ASP A 149 -3.53 3.44 -23.01
C ASP A 149 -3.56 4.37 -24.25
N LYS A 150 -4.56 4.16 -25.12
CA LYS A 150 -4.74 4.95 -26.35
C LYS A 150 -4.93 6.45 -26.09
N THR A 151 -5.29 6.85 -24.88
CA THR A 151 -5.49 8.27 -24.53
C THR A 151 -4.20 8.95 -24.10
N GLY A 152 -3.13 8.18 -23.82
CA GLY A 152 -1.88 8.70 -23.27
C GLY A 152 -1.94 9.06 -21.78
N LYS A 153 -3.09 8.85 -21.10
CA LYS A 153 -3.32 9.37 -19.74
C LYS A 153 -3.29 8.31 -18.65
N LEU A 154 -3.60 7.06 -18.98
CA LEU A 154 -3.65 5.97 -18.00
C LEU A 154 -2.63 4.87 -18.35
N PRO A 155 -2.14 4.10 -17.36
CA PRO A 155 -1.38 2.88 -17.63
C PRO A 155 -2.20 1.88 -18.44
N ILE A 156 -1.51 0.98 -19.15
CA ILE A 156 -2.17 -0.14 -19.81
C ILE A 156 -2.84 -1.09 -18.81
N LYS A 157 -3.77 -1.89 -19.33
CA LYS A 157 -4.42 -2.97 -18.57
C LYS A 157 -3.52 -4.19 -18.43
N ASN A 158 -3.74 -5.00 -17.41
CA ASN A 158 -2.97 -6.21 -17.12
C ASN A 158 -3.32 -7.37 -18.07
N THR A 159 -3.30 -7.14 -19.38
CA THR A 159 -3.62 -8.15 -20.41
C THR A 159 -2.61 -9.30 -20.45
N MET A 160 -1.35 -9.03 -20.05
CA MET A 160 -0.32 -10.06 -19.94
C MET A 160 -0.37 -10.86 -18.63
N ARG A 161 -1.35 -10.57 -17.75
CA ARG A 161 -1.60 -11.31 -16.50
C ARG A 161 -0.37 -11.44 -15.59
N VAL A 162 0.38 -10.34 -15.48
CA VAL A 162 1.40 -10.18 -14.43
C VAL A 162 0.72 -10.40 -13.05
N PRO A 163 1.40 -10.98 -12.06
CA PRO A 163 0.79 -11.49 -10.82
C PRO A 163 0.36 -10.38 -9.83
N LEU A 164 -0.53 -9.51 -10.28
CA LEU A 164 -1.24 -8.53 -9.46
C LEU A 164 -2.22 -9.23 -8.52
N PHE A 165 -2.41 -8.68 -7.33
CA PHE A 165 -3.43 -9.17 -6.41
C PHE A 165 -4.82 -8.88 -6.96
N ASN A 166 -5.67 -9.90 -6.94
CA ASN A 166 -6.97 -9.88 -7.57
C ASN A 166 -8.04 -10.49 -6.64
N ASN A 167 -8.20 -9.89 -5.47
CA ASN A 167 -9.23 -10.32 -4.54
C ASN A 167 -10.64 -9.96 -5.06
N PRO A 168 -11.69 -10.71 -4.65
CA PRO A 168 -13.07 -10.41 -5.04
C PRO A 168 -13.48 -8.98 -4.68
N VAL A 169 -14.22 -8.34 -5.59
CA VAL A 169 -14.79 -7.02 -5.34
C VAL A 169 -15.98 -7.17 -4.38
N PRO A 170 -16.05 -6.44 -3.25
CA PRO A 170 -17.05 -6.68 -2.21
C PRO A 170 -18.51 -6.62 -2.67
N HIS A 171 -18.86 -5.72 -3.59
CA HIS A 171 -20.23 -5.59 -4.09
C HIS A 171 -20.56 -6.56 -5.25
N VAL A 172 -19.55 -7.24 -5.80
CA VAL A 172 -19.71 -8.21 -6.90
C VAL A 172 -19.67 -9.65 -6.38
N LEU A 173 -19.06 -9.87 -5.20
CA LEU A 173 -18.98 -11.15 -4.48
C LEU A 173 -18.36 -12.31 -5.28
N ARG A 174 -17.54 -12.00 -6.29
CA ARG A 174 -16.76 -12.98 -7.05
C ARG A 174 -15.44 -12.39 -7.55
N THR A 175 -14.49 -13.27 -7.83
CA THR A 175 -13.24 -12.88 -8.51
C THR A 175 -13.55 -12.52 -9.96
N LEU A 176 -13.13 -11.33 -10.38
CA LEU A 176 -13.24 -10.87 -11.76
C LEU A 176 -11.92 -11.12 -12.51
N SER A 177 -11.92 -11.01 -13.83
CA SER A 177 -10.69 -11.13 -14.62
C SER A 177 -9.61 -10.15 -14.12
N PRO A 178 -8.35 -10.61 -13.90
CA PRO A 178 -7.25 -9.72 -13.51
C PRO A 178 -6.91 -8.72 -14.62
N GLU A 179 -7.30 -8.97 -15.87
CA GLU A 179 -7.06 -8.07 -17.01
C GLU A 179 -7.78 -6.73 -16.87
N ARG A 180 -8.81 -6.64 -16.02
CA ARG A 180 -9.45 -5.35 -15.72
C ARG A 180 -8.53 -4.39 -14.95
N LEU A 181 -7.54 -4.93 -14.23
CA LEU A 181 -6.63 -4.16 -13.37
C LEU A 181 -5.65 -3.35 -14.21
N PHE A 182 -5.16 -2.23 -13.67
CA PHE A 182 -4.07 -1.50 -14.28
C PHE A 182 -2.74 -2.20 -13.99
N LEU A 183 -1.90 -2.32 -15.02
CA LEU A 183 -0.55 -2.84 -14.88
C LEU A 183 0.35 -1.76 -14.26
N LEU A 184 0.78 -2.01 -13.03
CA LEU A 184 1.53 -1.10 -12.16
C LEU A 184 2.66 -1.88 -11.47
N GLY A 185 3.62 -1.19 -10.85
CA GLY A 185 4.82 -1.81 -10.29
C GLY A 185 4.57 -2.71 -9.08
N ASP A 186 3.65 -2.33 -8.19
CA ASP A 186 3.31 -3.09 -6.99
C ASP A 186 2.04 -3.96 -7.17
N PRO A 187 2.04 -5.24 -6.72
CA PRO A 187 0.88 -6.13 -6.84
C PRO A 187 -0.38 -5.62 -6.12
N ARG A 188 -0.23 -4.76 -5.10
CA ARG A 188 -1.33 -4.21 -4.29
C ARG A 188 -1.85 -2.89 -4.82
N SER A 189 -1.23 -2.27 -5.85
CA SER A 189 -1.62 -0.94 -6.34
C SER A 189 -3.10 -0.78 -6.69
N ASN A 190 -3.78 -1.87 -7.06
CA ASN A 190 -5.21 -1.87 -7.40
C ASN A 190 -6.14 -2.14 -6.18
N GLN A 191 -5.61 -2.18 -4.96
CA GLN A 191 -6.35 -2.58 -3.75
C GLN A 191 -7.51 -1.66 -3.41
N ASN A 192 -7.32 -0.34 -3.51
CA ASN A 192 -8.34 0.65 -3.22
C ASN A 192 -8.16 1.89 -4.12
N PRO A 193 -9.21 2.73 -4.26
CA PRO A 193 -9.20 3.83 -5.23
C PRO A 193 -8.09 4.86 -4.99
N ALA A 194 -7.72 5.12 -3.73
CA ALA A 194 -6.72 6.12 -3.40
C ALA A 194 -5.29 5.63 -3.69
N LEU A 195 -4.95 4.40 -3.29
CA LEU A 195 -3.66 3.79 -3.62
C LEU A 195 -3.47 3.65 -5.14
N LEU A 196 -4.55 3.29 -5.86
CA LEU A 196 -4.55 3.24 -7.32
C LEU A 196 -4.29 4.62 -7.92
N ALA A 197 -4.92 5.68 -7.40
CA ALA A 197 -4.70 7.05 -7.85
C ALA A 197 -3.23 7.49 -7.66
N PHE A 198 -2.62 7.20 -6.51
CA PHE A 198 -1.19 7.48 -6.30
C PHE A 198 -0.28 6.69 -7.24
N SER A 199 -0.59 5.41 -7.46
CA SER A 199 0.19 4.58 -8.39
C SER A 199 0.17 5.16 -9.80
N ILE A 200 -1.01 5.61 -10.27
CA ILE A 200 -1.17 6.25 -11.58
C ILE A 200 -0.49 7.63 -11.62
N LEU A 201 -0.55 8.41 -10.53
CA LEU A 201 0.14 9.69 -10.43
C LEU A 201 1.64 9.53 -10.67
N TRP A 202 2.29 8.61 -9.96
CA TRP A 202 3.72 8.34 -10.12
C TRP A 202 4.06 7.79 -11.51
N TYR A 203 3.19 6.94 -12.07
CA TYR A 203 3.33 6.44 -13.43
C TYR A 203 3.31 7.57 -14.47
N ARG A 204 2.35 8.50 -14.35
CA ARG A 204 2.27 9.69 -15.22
C ARG A 204 3.45 10.62 -15.00
N TRP A 205 3.87 10.82 -13.75
CA TRP A 205 5.01 11.66 -13.39
C TRP A 205 6.30 11.17 -14.05
N HIS A 206 6.55 9.86 -14.05
CA HIS A 206 7.68 9.30 -14.78
C HIS A 206 7.66 9.68 -16.26
N ASN A 207 6.52 9.55 -16.97
CA ASN A 207 6.45 9.92 -18.39
C ASN A 207 6.64 11.43 -18.62
N ILE A 208 6.19 12.28 -17.69
CA ILE A 208 6.43 13.73 -17.76
C ILE A 208 7.93 14.02 -17.62
N VAL A 209 8.61 13.40 -16.65
CA VAL A 209 10.05 13.57 -16.44
C VAL A 209 10.84 12.98 -17.61
N ALA A 210 10.44 11.83 -18.16
CA ALA A 210 11.09 11.23 -19.34
C ALA A 210 11.03 12.14 -20.56
N ALA A 211 9.87 12.78 -20.80
CA ALA A 211 9.74 13.75 -21.87
C ALA A 211 10.67 14.95 -21.68
N ALA A 212 10.80 15.47 -20.45
CA ALA A 212 11.72 16.56 -20.15
C ALA A 212 13.20 16.15 -20.33
N VAL A 213 13.58 14.96 -19.85
CA VAL A 213 14.93 14.41 -20.01
C VAL A 213 15.28 14.22 -21.49
N GLN A 214 14.36 13.67 -22.28
CA GLN A 214 14.56 13.48 -23.72
C GLN A 214 14.67 14.81 -24.47
N GLN A 215 13.95 15.85 -24.03
CA GLN A 215 14.04 17.19 -24.62
C GLN A 215 15.40 17.85 -24.33
N GLU A 216 15.97 17.63 -23.15
CA GLU A 216 17.29 18.13 -22.78
C GLU A 216 18.43 17.33 -23.43
N HIS A 217 18.23 16.03 -23.62
CA HIS A 217 19.20 15.10 -24.19
C HIS A 217 18.60 14.36 -25.40
N THR A 218 18.50 15.07 -26.53
CA THR A 218 17.82 14.57 -27.74
C THR A 218 18.52 13.39 -28.41
N ASP A 219 19.81 13.21 -28.14
CA ASP A 219 20.67 12.15 -28.68
C ASP A 219 20.71 10.88 -27.82
N TRP A 220 20.15 10.92 -26.60
CA TRP A 220 20.18 9.76 -25.71
C TRP A 220 19.24 8.65 -26.17
N PRO A 221 19.66 7.37 -26.06
CA PRO A 221 18.80 6.23 -26.33
C PRO A 221 17.75 6.04 -25.21
N ASP A 222 16.71 5.25 -25.50
CA ASP A 222 15.61 4.95 -24.57
C ASP A 222 16.09 4.53 -23.17
N GLU A 223 17.10 3.66 -23.10
CA GLU A 223 17.60 3.14 -21.83
C GLU A 223 18.20 4.24 -20.94
N GLU A 224 19.03 5.12 -21.52
CA GLU A 224 19.64 6.23 -20.77
C GLU A 224 18.58 7.20 -20.25
N VAL A 225 17.58 7.52 -21.09
CA VAL A 225 16.45 8.36 -20.70
C VAL A 225 15.64 7.69 -19.59
N PHE A 226 15.34 6.39 -19.72
CA PHE A 226 14.59 5.63 -18.72
C PHE A 226 15.30 5.61 -17.36
N GLN A 227 16.60 5.29 -17.34
CA GLN A 227 17.37 5.20 -16.10
C GLN A 227 17.59 6.57 -15.46
N ARG A 228 17.85 7.61 -16.25
CA ARG A 228 17.93 8.99 -15.75
C ARG A 228 16.61 9.42 -15.13
N THR A 229 15.50 9.14 -15.82
CA THR A 229 14.15 9.45 -15.34
C THR A 229 13.84 8.70 -14.06
N ARG A 230 14.10 7.38 -14.02
CA ARG A 230 13.93 6.55 -12.83
C ARG A 230 14.71 7.13 -11.64
N ARG A 231 15.98 7.52 -11.84
CA ARG A 231 16.81 8.14 -10.80
C ARG A 231 16.19 9.42 -10.23
N ILE A 232 15.68 10.30 -11.10
CA ILE A 232 15.02 11.55 -10.69
C ILE A 232 13.74 11.25 -9.89
N VAL A 233 12.87 10.38 -10.41
CA VAL A 233 11.60 10.03 -9.77
C VAL A 233 11.82 9.39 -8.40
N VAL A 234 12.81 8.49 -8.28
CA VAL A 234 13.18 7.87 -7.00
C VAL A 234 13.68 8.93 -6.01
N ALA A 235 14.52 9.87 -6.45
CA ALA A 235 14.98 10.95 -5.59
C ALA A 235 13.82 11.85 -5.12
N THR A 236 12.85 12.15 -6.00
CA THR A 236 11.62 12.87 -5.63
C THR A 236 10.80 12.09 -4.60
N LEU A 237 10.63 10.78 -4.79
CA LEU A 237 9.91 9.92 -3.84
C LEU A 237 10.59 9.91 -2.46
N GLN A 238 11.91 9.72 -2.43
CA GLN A 238 12.71 9.77 -1.20
C GLN A 238 12.56 11.12 -0.49
N ASN A 239 12.65 12.23 -1.22
CA ASN A 239 12.51 13.58 -0.68
C ASN A 239 11.13 13.79 -0.04
N ILE A 240 10.05 13.46 -0.76
CA ILE A 240 8.69 13.58 -0.24
C ILE A 240 8.50 12.70 1.00
N ILE A 241 9.00 11.46 0.98
CA ILE A 241 8.87 10.56 2.14
C ILE A 241 9.62 11.11 3.35
N ALA A 242 10.90 11.46 3.20
CA ALA A 242 11.78 11.83 4.30
C ALA A 242 11.48 13.22 4.87
N TYR A 243 11.21 14.21 4.00
CA TYR A 243 11.17 15.62 4.39
C TYR A 243 9.78 16.25 4.38
N GLU A 244 8.77 15.57 3.83
CA GLU A 244 7.38 16.07 3.88
C GLU A 244 6.47 15.12 4.66
N TYR A 245 6.41 13.85 4.26
CA TYR A 245 5.51 12.87 4.85
C TYR A 245 5.88 12.51 6.28
N VAL A 246 7.14 12.12 6.55
CA VAL A 246 7.57 11.73 7.90
C VAL A 246 7.38 12.89 8.89
N PRO A 247 7.79 14.14 8.58
CA PRO A 247 7.53 15.27 9.48
C PRO A 247 6.05 15.55 9.71
N ALA A 248 5.21 15.52 8.67
CA ALA A 248 3.76 15.70 8.82
C ALA A 248 3.12 14.57 9.64
N PHE A 249 3.64 13.34 9.49
CA PHE A 249 3.12 12.16 10.18
C PHE A 249 3.58 12.06 11.63
N LEU A 250 4.83 12.38 11.96
CA LEU A 250 5.34 12.33 13.34
C LEU A 250 5.06 13.64 14.10
N GLY A 251 5.01 14.77 13.39
CA GLY A 251 4.98 16.11 13.98
C GLY A 251 6.36 16.62 14.39
N GLN A 252 7.44 16.05 13.85
CA GLN A 252 8.82 16.45 14.09
C GLN A 252 9.69 16.14 12.86
N ASN A 253 10.69 16.96 12.60
CA ASN A 253 11.62 16.75 11.49
C ASN A 253 12.55 15.56 11.76
N LEU A 254 13.06 14.97 10.68
CA LEU A 254 14.20 14.06 10.77
C LEU A 254 15.45 14.84 11.19
N THR A 255 16.38 14.14 11.83
CA THR A 255 17.73 14.66 12.06
C THR A 255 18.42 14.89 10.74
N GLU A 256 19.28 15.91 10.68
CA GLU A 256 20.08 16.24 9.49
C GLU A 256 20.86 15.01 8.99
N TYR A 257 20.87 14.82 7.67
CA TYR A 257 21.56 13.71 7.03
C TYR A 257 23.07 13.92 7.08
N ARG A 258 23.79 13.02 7.77
CA ARG A 258 25.25 13.09 7.96
C ARG A 258 26.06 12.26 6.96
N GLY A 259 25.45 11.88 5.85
CA GLY A 259 26.05 10.98 4.86
C GLY A 259 25.66 9.52 5.06
N TYR A 260 26.07 8.68 4.11
CA TYR A 260 25.79 7.24 4.11
C TYR A 260 26.59 6.54 5.20
N ASN A 261 25.91 5.73 6.00
CA ASN A 261 26.54 4.89 7.02
C ASN A 261 26.34 3.41 6.64
N VAL A 262 27.45 2.74 6.33
CA VAL A 262 27.46 1.33 5.89
C VAL A 262 27.11 0.35 7.01
N ASP A 263 27.31 0.75 8.28
CA ASP A 263 27.07 -0.11 9.44
C ASP A 263 25.59 -0.19 9.84
N VAL A 264 24.73 0.63 9.22
CA VAL A 264 23.29 0.64 9.49
C VAL A 264 22.59 -0.43 8.66
N HIS A 265 22.07 -1.46 9.32
CA HIS A 265 21.24 -2.46 8.66
C HIS A 265 19.88 -1.87 8.22
N PRO A 266 19.56 -1.81 6.92
CA PRO A 266 18.39 -1.09 6.39
C PRO A 266 17.07 -1.87 6.51
N GLY A 267 17.13 -3.17 6.83
CA GLY A 267 15.97 -4.04 6.85
C GLY A 267 14.87 -3.60 7.82
N ILE A 268 13.64 -3.56 7.30
CA ILE A 268 12.44 -3.25 8.09
C ILE A 268 12.26 -4.26 9.23
N SER A 269 11.96 -3.73 10.43
CA SER A 269 11.76 -4.55 11.61
C SER A 269 10.35 -5.14 11.68
N HIS A 270 10.21 -6.32 12.31
CA HIS A 270 8.90 -6.93 12.52
C HIS A 270 7.92 -6.00 13.26
N VAL A 271 8.38 -5.34 14.33
CA VAL A 271 7.55 -4.43 15.13
C VAL A 271 7.09 -3.21 14.32
N PHE A 272 7.93 -2.74 13.38
CA PHE A 272 7.54 -1.66 12.47
C PHE A 272 6.40 -2.11 11.56
N GLN A 273 6.52 -3.29 10.92
CA GLN A 273 5.49 -3.84 10.02
C GLN A 273 4.16 -4.11 10.73
N THR A 274 4.20 -4.71 11.93
CA THR A 274 3.00 -5.24 12.59
C THR A 274 2.29 -4.21 13.46
N ALA A 275 3.02 -3.28 14.08
CA ALA A 275 2.45 -2.31 15.01
C ALA A 275 2.60 -0.88 14.50
N ALA A 276 3.83 -0.37 14.38
CA ALA A 276 4.07 1.06 14.18
C ALA A 276 3.41 1.59 12.89
N PHE A 277 3.59 0.88 11.78
CA PHE A 277 3.07 1.31 10.48
C PHE A 277 1.60 0.92 10.24
N ARG A 278 0.97 0.22 11.18
CA ARG A 278 -0.49 0.00 11.19
C ARG A 278 -1.27 1.16 11.80
N PHE A 279 -0.59 2.11 12.45
CA PHE A 279 -1.22 3.36 12.89
C PHE A 279 -1.98 4.05 11.76
N GLY A 280 -1.49 3.99 10.51
CA GLY A 280 -2.18 4.58 9.36
C GLY A 280 -3.63 4.12 9.19
N HIS A 281 -3.97 2.90 9.63
CA HIS A 281 -5.35 2.39 9.56
C HIS A 281 -6.34 3.20 10.41
N THR A 282 -5.91 3.83 11.51
CA THR A 282 -6.78 4.70 12.32
C THR A 282 -7.14 6.02 11.61
N LEU A 283 -6.45 6.37 10.52
CA LEU A 283 -6.66 7.62 9.79
C LEU A 283 -7.49 7.46 8.50
N ILE A 284 -7.87 6.22 8.16
CA ILE A 284 -8.58 5.94 6.91
C ILE A 284 -10.04 6.36 7.05
N PRO A 285 -10.53 7.29 6.20
CA PRO A 285 -11.92 7.72 6.27
C PRO A 285 -12.88 6.66 5.69
N PRO A 286 -14.16 6.65 6.12
CA PRO A 286 -15.17 5.74 5.58
C PRO A 286 -15.52 6.02 4.11
N GLY A 287 -15.22 7.23 3.62
CA GLY A 287 -15.42 7.61 2.23
C GLY A 287 -14.51 8.76 1.78
N ILE A 288 -14.37 8.87 0.46
CA ILE A 288 -13.43 9.78 -0.21
C ILE A 288 -14.22 10.83 -1.01
N TYR A 289 -14.05 12.12 -0.69
CA TYR A 289 -14.63 13.20 -1.49
C TYR A 289 -13.92 13.36 -2.85
N ARG A 290 -14.61 13.90 -3.84
CA ARG A 290 -14.07 14.22 -5.17
C ARG A 290 -14.20 15.72 -5.40
N ARG A 291 -13.09 16.42 -5.69
CA ARG A 291 -13.02 17.89 -5.77
C ARG A 291 -12.32 18.35 -7.05
N ASP A 292 -12.98 19.17 -7.87
CA ASP A 292 -12.45 19.62 -9.17
C ASP A 292 -11.34 20.68 -9.05
N GLY A 293 -10.76 21.07 -10.20
CA GLY A 293 -9.68 22.08 -10.27
C GLY A 293 -10.09 23.49 -9.86
N ARG A 294 -11.38 23.74 -9.64
CA ARG A 294 -11.94 25.01 -9.14
C ARG A 294 -12.36 24.91 -7.67
N CYS A 295 -11.83 23.93 -6.95
CA CYS A 295 -12.12 23.66 -5.55
C CYS A 295 -13.57 23.24 -5.24
N ASN A 296 -14.38 22.86 -6.24
CA ASN A 296 -15.75 22.43 -6.00
C ASN A 296 -15.81 20.93 -5.73
N PHE A 297 -16.48 20.55 -4.65
CA PHE A 297 -16.82 19.15 -4.42
C PHE A 297 -17.90 18.70 -5.40
N LYS A 298 -17.73 17.52 -6.01
CA LYS A 298 -18.80 16.89 -6.79
C LYS A 298 -20.04 16.74 -5.90
N LYS A 299 -21.20 17.17 -6.39
CA LYS A 299 -22.49 17.10 -5.67
C LYS A 299 -22.96 15.68 -5.34
N SER A 300 -22.36 14.65 -5.94
CA SER A 300 -22.69 13.26 -5.62
C SER A 300 -22.02 12.82 -4.32
N SER A 301 -22.61 11.83 -3.66
CA SER A 301 -22.10 11.27 -2.41
C SER A 301 -20.60 10.90 -2.51
N PRO A 302 -19.86 11.00 -1.40
CA PRO A 302 -18.49 10.53 -1.32
C PRO A 302 -18.38 9.06 -1.74
N LEU A 303 -17.23 8.70 -2.29
CA LEU A 303 -16.96 7.32 -2.66
C LEU A 303 -16.82 6.47 -1.39
N ARG A 304 -17.78 5.60 -1.11
CA ARG A 304 -17.74 4.72 0.08
C ARG A 304 -16.61 3.71 -0.05
N LEU A 305 -15.66 3.70 0.88
CA LEU A 305 -14.44 2.92 0.74
C LEU A 305 -14.71 1.41 0.75
N CYS A 306 -15.55 0.91 1.67
CA CYS A 306 -15.83 -0.52 1.82
C CYS A 306 -16.39 -1.18 0.55
N SER A 307 -17.13 -0.44 -0.28
CA SER A 307 -17.73 -0.98 -1.51
C SER A 307 -16.75 -1.04 -2.69
N HIS A 308 -15.62 -0.32 -2.64
CA HIS A 308 -14.75 -0.11 -3.81
C HIS A 308 -13.34 -0.73 -3.67
N TRP A 309 -13.14 -1.63 -2.70
CA TRP A 309 -11.91 -2.42 -2.65
C TRP A 309 -11.81 -3.32 -3.88
N TRP A 310 -10.63 -3.37 -4.49
CA TRP A 310 -10.29 -4.17 -5.68
C TRP A 310 -11.09 -3.84 -6.94
N ASP A 311 -11.81 -2.71 -6.95
CA ASP A 311 -12.53 -2.19 -8.10
C ASP A 311 -11.72 -1.10 -8.82
N SER A 312 -10.93 -1.51 -9.81
CA SER A 312 -10.16 -0.58 -10.65
C SER A 312 -11.03 0.24 -11.62
N SER A 313 -12.30 -0.12 -11.85
CA SER A 313 -13.16 0.58 -12.80
C SER A 313 -13.54 1.98 -12.32
N VAL A 314 -13.54 2.17 -11.00
CA VAL A 314 -13.83 3.44 -10.31
C VAL A 314 -12.91 4.58 -10.73
N ILE A 315 -11.71 4.30 -11.25
CA ILE A 315 -10.78 5.35 -11.69
C ILE A 315 -11.33 6.14 -12.88
N LYS A 316 -12.17 5.55 -13.73
CA LYS A 316 -12.84 6.26 -14.84
C LYS A 316 -13.72 7.40 -14.31
N ILE A 317 -14.21 7.27 -13.09
CA ILE A 317 -15.01 8.27 -12.38
C ILE A 317 -14.11 9.35 -11.72
N LEU A 318 -12.84 9.00 -11.44
CA LEU A 318 -11.82 9.87 -10.84
C LEU A 318 -11.00 10.65 -11.89
N GLN A 319 -11.05 10.25 -13.17
CA GLN A 319 -10.28 10.78 -14.30
C GLN A 319 -10.35 12.29 -14.52
N THR A 320 -11.42 12.96 -14.07
CA THR A 320 -11.58 14.42 -14.30
C THR A 320 -11.12 15.27 -13.12
N ILE A 321 -10.76 14.65 -11.99
CA ILE A 321 -10.83 15.35 -10.71
C ILE A 321 -9.69 15.03 -9.76
N TYR A 322 -9.09 13.84 -9.74
CA TYR A 322 -8.12 13.52 -8.68
C TYR A 322 -6.65 13.79 -9.06
N LEU A 323 -6.25 13.49 -10.30
CA LEU A 323 -4.85 13.57 -10.71
C LEU A 323 -4.38 15.00 -10.98
N ASP A 324 -5.26 15.86 -11.50
CA ASP A 324 -4.91 17.25 -11.82
C ASP A 324 -5.11 18.19 -10.62
N THR A 325 -5.86 17.78 -9.59
CA THR A 325 -6.15 18.61 -8.40
C THR A 325 -5.25 18.33 -7.21
N LEU A 326 -4.54 17.18 -7.19
CA LEU A 326 -3.43 16.92 -6.27
C LEU A 326 -2.39 18.06 -6.30
N CYS A 327 -2.20 18.68 -7.47
CA CYS A 327 -1.24 19.76 -7.69
C CYS A 327 -1.78 21.18 -7.35
N ALA A 328 -3.07 21.35 -7.08
CA ALA A 328 -3.73 22.67 -7.02
C ALA A 328 -3.98 23.19 -5.59
N GLY A 329 -3.02 23.04 -4.68
CA GLY A 329 -2.80 23.89 -3.49
C GLY A 329 -3.92 24.11 -2.45
N GLY A 330 -5.08 23.45 -2.55
CA GLY A 330 -6.26 23.73 -1.71
C GLY A 330 -6.49 22.68 -0.62
N GLY A 331 -6.66 23.13 0.62
CA GLY A 331 -6.90 22.30 1.81
C GLY A 331 -7.91 21.17 1.59
N TRP A 332 -7.50 19.96 2.00
CA TRP A 332 -8.19 18.70 1.70
C TRP A 332 -9.11 18.24 2.82
N GLN A 333 -9.93 17.22 2.53
CA GLN A 333 -10.67 16.44 3.53
C GLN A 333 -9.71 16.07 4.67
N ARG A 334 -10.01 16.59 5.86
CA ARG A 334 -9.29 16.20 7.08
C ARG A 334 -9.47 14.70 7.24
N GLY A 335 -8.37 14.00 7.44
CA GLY A 335 -8.29 12.62 7.84
C GLY A 335 -9.28 12.43 8.98
N VAL A 336 -10.25 11.59 8.72
CA VAL A 336 -11.29 11.25 9.66
C VAL A 336 -10.83 9.95 10.30
N ARG A 337 -10.81 9.89 11.63
CA ARG A 337 -10.72 8.63 12.35
C ARG A 337 -11.87 7.76 11.87
N GLY A 338 -11.53 6.72 11.12
CA GLY A 338 -12.39 5.56 10.91
C GLY A 338 -11.97 4.54 11.94
N ILE A 339 -12.76 4.41 13.00
CA ILE A 339 -12.69 3.27 13.92
C ILE A 339 -14.13 2.88 14.28
#